data_AF-A0A956QXI3-F1
#
_entry.id   AF-A0A956QXI3-F1
#
_cell.length_a   1.000
_cell.length_b   1.000
_cell.length_c   1.000
_cell.angle_alpha   90.00
_cell.angle_beta   90.00
_cell.angle_gamma   90.00
#
_symmetry.space_group_name_H-M   'P 1'
#
loop_
_entity.id
_entity.type
_entity.pdbx_description
1 polymer ?
#
loop_
_entity_poly.entity_id
_entity_poly.type
_entity_poly.pdbx_seq_one_letter_code
_entity_poly.pdbx_strand_id
1 'polypeptide(L)'
;MIILEIVGWFIFSAILMSFIEHQVHSRLMHKQSLPRFKKTFEAHAIFHHMHYLKIFSDEPVPEGEDREIRLTVRKAPIKALPIAIPLALISWKGALIFVFTATLHHWIWNKLHLEMHKPEGKGFSHWPAYKYLARYHWLHHRYPNKNFNVVFPFADFILGTTATATVEDQLSMDREFANPGARQEGAPDGVEGTGEPQEEPAVAKTDEKVGLLR
;
A
#
# COMPACT_ATOMS: atom_id res chain seq x y z
N MET A 1 -1.92 34.70 -18.36
CA MET A 1 -2.52 33.48 -18.94
C MET A 1 -1.64 32.24 -18.81
N ILE A 2 -0.34 32.30 -19.12
CA ILE A 2 0.58 31.14 -19.01
C ILE A 2 0.66 30.56 -17.59
N ILE A 3 0.71 31.40 -16.55
CA ILE A 3 0.75 30.92 -15.16
C ILE A 3 -0.51 30.12 -14.80
N LEU A 4 -1.69 30.63 -15.19
CA LEU A 4 -2.96 29.93 -14.95
C LEU A 4 -3.03 28.59 -15.71
N GLU A 5 -2.50 28.55 -16.93
CA GLU A 5 -2.39 27.32 -17.71
C GLU A 5 -1.47 26.28 -17.03
N ILE A 6 -0.29 26.71 -16.56
CA ILE A 6 0.65 25.84 -15.85
C ILE A 6 0.03 25.31 -14.55
N VAL A 7 -0.57 26.19 -13.75
CA VAL A 7 -1.24 25.83 -12.49
C VAL A 7 -2.40 24.87 -12.77
N GLY A 8 -3.22 25.15 -13.79
CA GLY A 8 -4.33 24.28 -14.18
C GLY A 8 -3.87 22.88 -14.58
N TRP A 9 -2.83 22.78 -15.42
CA TRP A 9 -2.25 21.48 -15.79
C TRP A 9 -1.61 20.76 -14.61
N PHE A 10 -0.99 21.50 -13.69
CA PHE A 10 -0.39 20.91 -12.50
C PHE A 10 -1.45 20.31 -11.57
N ILE A 11 -2.54 21.05 -11.30
CA ILE A 11 -3.68 20.58 -10.50
C ILE A 11 -4.33 19.36 -11.17
N PHE A 12 -4.61 19.44 -12.48
CA PHE A 12 -5.13 18.31 -13.24
C PHE A 12 -4.24 17.08 -13.14
N SER A 13 -2.93 17.25 -13.30
CA SER A 13 -1.95 16.16 -13.22
C SER A 13 -1.85 15.58 -11.81
N ALA A 14 -1.98 16.39 -10.76
CA ALA A 14 -1.97 15.93 -9.38
C ALA A 14 -3.21 15.08 -9.06
N ILE A 15 -4.39 15.52 -9.51
CA ILE A 15 -5.64 14.76 -9.41
C ILE A 15 -5.50 13.44 -10.17
N LEU A 16 -5.05 13.48 -11.43
CA LEU A 16 -4.84 12.29 -12.25
C LEU A 16 -3.85 11.31 -11.60
N MET A 17 -2.75 11.81 -11.02
CA MET A 17 -1.79 10.99 -10.30
C MET A 17 -2.38 10.31 -9.07
N SER A 18 -3.30 10.95 -8.36
CA SER A 18 -4.03 10.30 -7.26
C SER A 18 -4.83 9.09 -7.76
N PHE A 19 -5.53 9.21 -8.91
CA PHE A 19 -6.20 8.05 -9.50
C PHE A 19 -5.22 6.98 -9.97
N ILE A 20 -4.11 7.37 -10.60
CA ILE A 20 -3.10 6.41 -11.05
C ILE A 20 -2.50 5.64 -9.88
N GLU A 21 -2.12 6.34 -8.80
CA GLU A 21 -1.62 5.72 -7.58
C GLU A 21 -2.64 4.74 -7.02
N HIS A 22 -3.90 5.16 -6.85
CA HIS A 22 -4.97 4.29 -6.37
C HIS A 22 -5.11 3.03 -7.23
N GLN A 23 -5.15 3.16 -8.56
CA GLN A 23 -5.34 2.01 -9.44
C GLN A 23 -4.13 1.07 -9.44
N VAL A 24 -2.91 1.62 -9.44
CA VAL A 24 -1.69 0.82 -9.34
C VAL A 24 -1.65 0.09 -8.01
N HIS A 25 -1.93 0.78 -6.91
CA HIS A 25 -1.84 0.20 -5.58
C HIS A 25 -2.95 -0.84 -5.35
N SER A 26 -4.22 -0.52 -5.65
CA SER A 26 -5.35 -1.43 -5.43
C SER A 26 -5.38 -2.64 -6.38
N ARG A 27 -4.91 -2.50 -7.64
CA ARG A 27 -5.05 -3.56 -8.67
C ARG A 27 -3.76 -4.25 -9.07
N LEU A 28 -2.61 -3.59 -8.95
CA LEU A 28 -1.33 -4.19 -9.31
C LEU A 28 -0.53 -4.61 -8.09
N MET A 29 -0.60 -3.83 -7.01
CA MET A 29 0.13 -4.14 -5.78
C MET A 29 -0.68 -5.03 -4.83
N HIS A 30 -2.01 -4.87 -4.76
CA HIS A 30 -2.90 -5.66 -3.89
C HIS A 30 -3.64 -6.82 -4.57
N LYS A 31 -3.57 -6.93 -5.90
CA LYS A 31 -4.19 -8.04 -6.64
C LYS A 31 -3.19 -8.62 -7.62
N GLN A 32 -3.07 -9.94 -7.63
CA GLN A 32 -2.31 -10.65 -8.66
C GLN A 32 -3.14 -10.72 -9.96
N SER A 33 -3.37 -9.56 -10.58
CA SER A 33 -4.24 -9.42 -11.75
C SER A 33 -3.61 -9.96 -13.04
N LEU A 34 -2.28 -9.86 -13.19
CA LEU A 34 -1.56 -10.39 -14.35
C LEU A 34 -0.19 -10.99 -13.93
N PRO A 35 0.30 -12.06 -14.60
CA PRO A 35 1.58 -12.69 -14.28
C PRO A 35 2.77 -11.73 -14.28
N ARG A 36 2.79 -10.75 -15.19
CA ARG A 36 3.86 -9.73 -15.28
C ARG A 36 3.99 -8.84 -14.05
N PHE A 37 2.96 -8.77 -13.22
CA PHE A 37 2.94 -7.96 -11.99
C PHE A 37 3.09 -8.81 -10.73
N LYS A 38 3.33 -10.12 -10.86
CA LYS A 38 3.51 -11.03 -9.72
C LYS A 38 4.58 -10.51 -8.75
N LYS A 39 5.74 -10.06 -9.25
CA LYS A 39 6.80 -9.46 -8.41
C LYS A 39 6.35 -8.21 -7.67
N THR A 40 5.54 -7.35 -8.30
CA THR A 40 5.02 -6.13 -7.66
C THR A 40 3.99 -6.45 -6.59
N PHE A 41 3.16 -7.47 -6.83
CA PHE A 41 2.22 -7.98 -5.85
C PHE A 41 2.94 -8.66 -4.67
N GLU A 42 3.91 -9.54 -4.93
CA GLU A 42 4.70 -10.20 -3.89
C GLU A 42 5.47 -9.19 -3.04
N ALA A 43 6.18 -8.24 -3.67
CA ALA A 43 6.88 -7.16 -2.99
C ALA A 43 5.96 -6.35 -2.06
N HIS A 44 4.72 -6.09 -2.49
CA HIS A 44 3.82 -5.21 -1.75
C HIS A 44 2.86 -5.95 -0.82
N ALA A 45 1.94 -6.75 -1.35
CA ALA A 45 0.90 -7.41 -0.56
C ALA A 45 1.43 -8.53 0.33
N ILE A 46 2.56 -9.16 -0.03
CA ILE A 46 3.17 -10.22 0.77
C ILE A 46 4.29 -9.62 1.62
N PHE A 47 5.37 -9.12 1.02
CA PHE A 47 6.52 -8.70 1.81
C PHE A 47 6.27 -7.39 2.57
N HIS A 48 5.85 -6.31 1.90
CA HIS A 48 5.60 -5.04 2.59
C HIS A 48 4.49 -5.16 3.64
N HIS A 49 3.32 -5.69 3.29
CA HIS A 49 2.24 -5.86 4.26
C HIS A 49 2.62 -6.87 5.36
N MET A 50 3.23 -8.03 5.09
CA MET A 50 3.58 -8.97 6.18
C MET A 50 4.72 -8.48 7.08
N HIS A 51 5.74 -7.81 6.51
CA HIS A 51 6.86 -7.27 7.27
C HIS A 51 6.36 -6.18 8.22
N TYR A 52 5.52 -5.25 7.72
CA TYR A 52 5.03 -4.13 8.51
C TYR A 52 3.72 -4.41 9.31
N LEU A 53 2.98 -5.49 9.02
CA LEU A 53 1.90 -6.00 9.89
C LEU A 53 2.45 -6.68 11.16
N LYS A 54 3.61 -7.35 11.05
CA LYS A 54 4.23 -8.04 12.20
C LYS A 54 5.22 -7.16 12.95
N ILE A 55 5.78 -6.15 12.27
CA ILE A 55 6.86 -5.31 12.76
C ILE A 55 6.67 -3.87 12.23
N PHE A 56 5.93 -3.02 12.95
CA PHE A 56 6.12 -1.57 12.87
C PHE A 56 7.39 -1.25 13.68
N SER A 57 8.56 -1.42 13.06
CA SER A 57 9.85 -1.14 13.69
C SER A 57 10.61 -0.12 12.88
N ASP A 58 11.22 0.81 13.60
CA ASP A 58 12.13 1.82 13.09
C ASP A 58 13.52 1.24 12.71
N GLU A 59 13.71 -0.08 12.89
CA GLU A 59 14.97 -0.74 12.59
C GLU A 59 15.26 -0.75 11.07
N PRO A 60 16.47 -0.34 10.64
CA PRO A 60 16.84 -0.38 9.23
C PRO A 60 16.79 -1.80 8.66
N VAL A 61 15.97 -2.00 7.63
CA VAL A 61 16.09 -3.17 6.75
C VAL A 61 17.52 -3.19 6.15
N PRO A 62 18.19 -4.36 6.07
CA PRO A 62 19.52 -4.47 5.49
C PRO A 62 19.65 -3.80 4.11
N GLU A 63 20.82 -3.25 3.82
CA GLU A 63 21.07 -2.48 2.60
C GLU A 63 20.76 -3.33 1.35
N GLY A 64 19.71 -2.96 0.60
CA GLY A 64 19.25 -3.70 -0.58
C GLY A 64 17.89 -4.41 -0.43
N GLU A 65 17.40 -4.62 0.80
CA GLU A 65 16.05 -5.17 1.06
C GLU A 65 14.97 -4.08 1.09
N ASP A 66 15.36 -2.82 1.23
CA ASP A 66 14.48 -1.64 1.10
C ASP A 66 14.03 -1.34 -0.34
N ARG A 67 14.58 -2.07 -1.32
CA ARG A 67 14.31 -1.89 -2.75
C ARG A 67 12.87 -2.20 -3.15
N GLU A 68 12.21 -3.06 -2.39
CA GLU A 68 10.83 -3.48 -2.66
C GLU A 68 9.78 -2.47 -2.13
N ILE A 69 10.22 -1.58 -1.25
CA ILE A 69 9.42 -0.52 -0.63
C ILE A 69 9.47 0.76 -1.48
N ARG A 70 10.57 0.99 -2.23
CA ARG A 70 10.83 2.25 -2.94
C ARG A 70 10.39 2.23 -4.39
N LEU A 71 9.71 3.28 -4.82
CA LEU A 71 9.51 3.56 -6.24
C LEU A 71 10.82 4.06 -6.86
N THR A 72 11.28 3.46 -7.96
CA THR A 72 12.47 3.96 -8.68
C THR A 72 12.18 5.30 -9.36
N VAL A 73 12.54 6.43 -8.73
CA VAL A 73 12.26 7.79 -9.24
C VAL A 73 12.80 8.01 -10.66
N ARG A 74 13.99 7.51 -10.97
CA ARG A 74 14.59 7.61 -12.33
C ARG A 74 13.74 6.94 -13.42
N LYS A 75 12.90 5.95 -13.06
CA LYS A 75 11.98 5.28 -13.99
C LYS A 75 10.62 5.98 -14.07
N ALA A 76 10.33 6.98 -13.23
CA ALA A 76 9.06 7.68 -13.23
C ALA A 76 8.72 8.34 -14.58
N PRO A 77 9.66 9.01 -15.29
CA PRO A 77 9.37 9.57 -16.61
C PRO A 77 8.94 8.49 -17.62
N ILE A 78 9.62 7.33 -17.61
CA ILE A 78 9.29 6.20 -18.50
C ILE A 78 7.90 5.64 -18.15
N LYS A 79 7.60 5.48 -16.85
CA LYS A 79 6.28 5.04 -16.37
C LYS A 79 5.17 6.02 -16.69
N ALA A 80 5.46 7.31 -16.84
CA ALA A 80 4.50 8.34 -17.21
C ALA A 80 4.14 8.32 -18.71
N LEU A 81 5.00 7.77 -19.58
CA LEU A 81 4.80 7.78 -21.04
C LEU A 81 3.44 7.25 -21.53
N PRO A 82 2.88 6.14 -20.99
CA PRO A 82 1.57 5.65 -21.44
C PRO A 82 0.44 6.67 -21.29
N ILE A 83 0.57 7.64 -20.38
CA ILE A 83 -0.39 8.73 -20.16
C ILE A 83 0.09 10.03 -20.83
N ALA A 84 1.38 10.31 -20.80
CA ALA A 84 1.96 11.53 -21.37
C ALA A 84 1.84 11.57 -22.91
N ILE A 85 2.01 10.45 -23.60
CA ILE A 85 1.90 10.36 -25.07
C ILE A 85 0.50 10.76 -25.57
N PRO A 86 -0.61 10.16 -25.09
CA PRO A 86 -1.93 10.61 -25.52
C PRO A 86 -2.23 12.05 -25.06
N LEU A 87 -1.73 12.47 -23.89
CA LEU A 87 -1.90 13.85 -23.43
C LEU A 87 -1.18 14.85 -24.34
N ALA A 88 -0.03 14.48 -24.91
CA ALA A 88 0.74 15.32 -25.84
C ALA A 88 -0.01 15.60 -27.15
N LEU A 89 -0.94 14.72 -27.55
CA LEU A 89 -1.82 14.94 -28.70
C LEU A 89 -2.83 16.08 -28.45
N ILE A 90 -3.12 16.38 -27.17
CA ILE A 90 -4.04 17.44 -26.75
C ILE A 90 -3.25 18.70 -26.38
N SER A 91 -2.18 18.54 -25.60
CA SER A 91 -1.31 19.63 -25.16
C SER A 91 0.08 19.12 -24.80
N TRP A 92 1.09 19.54 -25.57
CA TRP A 92 2.49 19.22 -25.26
C TRP A 92 2.93 19.77 -23.90
N LYS A 93 2.44 20.98 -23.52
CA LYS A 93 2.71 21.57 -22.19
C LYS A 93 2.10 20.71 -21.09
N GLY A 94 0.85 20.28 -21.27
CA GLY A 94 0.16 19.39 -20.33
C GLY A 94 0.91 18.06 -20.14
N ALA A 95 1.40 17.47 -21.24
CA ALA A 95 2.21 16.26 -21.18
C ALA A 95 3.54 16.46 -20.41
N LEU A 96 4.25 17.57 -20.64
CA LEU A 96 5.48 17.88 -19.90
C LEU A 96 5.22 18.09 -18.41
N ILE A 97 4.17 18.85 -18.08
CA ILE A 97 3.76 19.09 -16.69
C ILE A 97 3.34 17.76 -16.04
N PHE A 98 2.64 16.88 -16.75
CA PHE A 98 2.29 15.56 -16.23
C PHE A 98 3.53 14.70 -15.94
N VAL A 99 4.51 14.64 -16.84
CA VAL A 99 5.77 13.91 -16.60
C VAL A 99 6.51 14.47 -15.38
N PHE A 100 6.56 15.81 -15.25
CA PHE A 100 7.12 16.48 -14.09
C PHE A 100 6.36 16.09 -12.81
N THR A 101 5.04 16.19 -12.80
CA THR A 101 4.18 15.85 -11.65
C THR A 101 4.30 14.37 -11.27
N ALA A 102 4.33 13.45 -12.24
CA ALA A 102 4.52 12.02 -11.98
C ALA A 102 5.88 11.72 -11.34
N THR A 103 6.93 12.42 -11.77
CA THR A 103 8.28 12.31 -11.21
C THR A 103 8.36 12.88 -9.80
N LEU A 104 7.81 14.08 -9.60
CA LEU A 104 7.70 14.71 -8.29
C LEU A 104 6.90 13.84 -7.33
N HIS A 105 5.77 13.28 -7.78
CA HIS A 105 4.95 12.37 -7.00
C HIS A 105 5.73 11.13 -6.56
N HIS A 106 6.50 10.49 -7.44
CA HIS A 106 7.36 9.36 -7.05
C HIS A 106 8.38 9.74 -5.97
N TRP A 107 8.97 10.93 -6.08
CA TRP A 107 9.92 11.42 -5.08
C TRP A 107 9.24 11.70 -3.73
N ILE A 108 8.11 12.41 -3.72
CA ILE A 108 7.33 12.68 -2.51
C ILE A 108 6.84 11.38 -1.88
N TRP A 109 6.27 10.48 -2.68
CA TRP A 109 5.78 9.17 -2.25
C TRP A 109 6.86 8.41 -1.49
N ASN A 110 8.08 8.32 -2.04
CA ASN A 110 9.19 7.67 -1.34
C ASN A 110 9.56 8.37 -0.04
N LYS A 111 9.59 9.71 -0.01
CA LYS A 111 9.96 10.45 1.20
C LYS A 111 8.94 10.23 2.31
N LEU A 112 7.65 10.29 1.98
CA LEU A 112 6.57 10.08 2.92
C LEU A 112 6.50 8.62 3.37
N HIS A 113 6.40 7.68 2.42
CA HIS A 113 6.24 6.26 2.70
C HIS A 113 7.42 5.69 3.49
N LEU A 114 8.66 6.06 3.14
CA LEU A 114 9.83 5.61 3.92
C LEU A 114 9.83 6.18 5.32
N GLU A 115 9.46 7.45 5.53
CA GLU A 115 9.41 8.02 6.89
C GLU A 115 8.30 7.38 7.73
N MET A 116 7.21 6.94 7.11
CA MET A 116 6.10 6.24 7.79
C MET A 116 6.48 4.82 8.23
N HIS A 117 7.39 4.16 7.52
CA HIS A 117 7.83 2.78 7.79
C HIS A 117 9.18 2.70 8.50
N LYS A 118 10.01 3.73 8.35
CA LYS A 118 11.33 3.88 8.96
C LYS A 118 11.53 5.35 9.32
N PRO A 119 10.99 5.81 10.46
CA PRO A 119 11.17 7.15 10.98
C PRO A 119 12.65 7.48 11.14
N GLU A 120 13.14 8.47 10.39
CA GLU A 120 14.50 8.99 10.52
C GLU A 120 14.52 10.39 11.15
N GLY A 121 13.37 10.84 11.68
CA GLY A 121 13.22 12.14 12.33
C GLY A 121 13.31 13.30 11.34
N LYS A 122 12.87 13.12 10.09
CA LYS A 122 12.94 14.18 9.07
C LYS A 122 12.11 15.39 9.51
N GLY A 123 12.54 16.60 9.16
CA GLY A 123 11.87 17.84 9.62
C GLY A 123 10.36 17.91 9.31
N PHE A 124 9.91 17.29 8.21
CA PHE A 124 8.47 17.24 7.86
C PHE A 124 7.65 16.24 8.69
N SER A 125 8.27 15.34 9.45
CA SER A 125 7.56 14.32 10.25
C SER A 125 6.67 14.91 11.35
N HIS A 126 6.92 16.17 11.71
CA HIS A 126 6.15 16.92 12.69
C HIS A 126 4.95 17.65 12.07
N TRP A 127 4.87 17.74 10.74
CA TRP A 127 3.83 18.50 10.06
C TRP A 127 2.46 17.82 10.19
N PRO A 128 1.37 18.59 10.41
CA PRO A 128 0.02 18.02 10.52
C PRO A 128 -0.39 17.19 9.30
N ALA A 129 -0.04 17.64 8.10
CA ALA A 129 -0.32 16.92 6.86
C ALA A 129 0.39 15.56 6.81
N TYR A 130 1.66 15.50 7.23
CA TYR A 130 2.39 14.24 7.32
C TYR A 130 1.74 13.30 8.33
N LYS A 131 1.44 13.78 9.55
CA LYS A 131 0.82 12.97 10.60
C LYS A 131 -0.54 12.41 10.17
N TYR A 132 -1.33 13.21 9.45
CA TYR A 132 -2.57 12.74 8.84
C TYR A 132 -2.32 11.61 7.85
N LEU A 133 -1.41 11.79 6.89
CA LEU A 133 -1.09 10.77 5.89
C LEU A 133 -0.47 9.50 6.52
N ALA A 134 0.31 9.64 7.58
CA ALA A 134 0.90 8.52 8.30
C ALA A 134 -0.19 7.67 8.97
N ARG A 135 -1.15 8.29 9.65
CA ARG A 135 -2.34 7.62 10.20
C ARG A 135 -3.23 7.02 9.11
N TYR A 136 -3.37 7.74 8.00
CA TYR A 136 -4.14 7.26 6.84
C TYR A 136 -3.55 5.99 6.23
N HIS A 137 -2.21 5.95 6.07
CA HIS A 137 -1.45 4.80 5.58
C HIS A 137 -1.34 3.68 6.62
N TRP A 138 -1.36 4.00 7.91
CA TRP A 138 -1.48 2.99 8.97
C TRP A 138 -2.80 2.21 8.85
N LEU A 139 -3.91 2.92 8.65
CA LEU A 139 -5.22 2.28 8.41
C LEU A 139 -5.23 1.42 7.13
N HIS A 140 -4.43 1.77 6.12
CA HIS A 140 -4.25 0.93 4.94
C HIS A 140 -3.62 -0.43 5.30
N HIS A 141 -2.61 -0.44 6.17
CA HIS A 141 -2.00 -1.69 6.67
C HIS A 141 -2.99 -2.51 7.51
N ARG A 142 -3.81 -1.84 8.32
CA ARG A 142 -4.86 -2.50 9.11
C ARG A 142 -6.00 -3.06 8.25
N TYR A 143 -6.36 -2.35 7.18
CA TYR A 143 -7.43 -2.66 6.23
C TYR A 143 -6.88 -2.62 4.78
N PRO A 144 -6.23 -3.70 4.31
CA PRO A 144 -5.49 -3.72 3.04
C PRO A 144 -6.29 -3.39 1.78
N ASN A 145 -7.62 -3.40 1.86
CA ASN A 145 -8.54 -3.06 0.77
C ASN A 145 -9.06 -1.61 0.82
N LYS A 146 -8.48 -0.73 1.66
CA LYS A 146 -8.86 0.67 1.86
C LYS A 146 -7.62 1.58 1.86
N ASN A 147 -7.80 2.89 1.69
CA ASN A 147 -6.75 3.92 1.80
C ASN A 147 -5.52 3.66 0.91
N PHE A 148 -5.71 3.51 -0.40
CA PHE A 148 -4.63 3.16 -1.33
C PHE A 148 -3.71 4.34 -1.68
N ASN A 149 -4.12 5.57 -1.49
CA ASN A 149 -3.27 6.74 -1.75
C ASN A 149 -2.40 7.06 -0.54
N VAL A 150 -1.11 7.27 -0.78
CA VAL A 150 -0.13 7.67 0.23
C VAL A 150 0.13 9.17 0.17
N VAL A 151 0.16 9.78 -1.02
CA VAL A 151 0.53 11.20 -1.18
C VAL A 151 -0.70 12.10 -1.13
N PHE A 152 -1.74 11.75 -1.88
CA PHE A 152 -2.95 12.56 -1.98
C PHE A 152 -4.20 11.68 -2.06
N PRO A 153 -5.04 11.61 -1.00
CA PRO A 153 -6.14 10.65 -0.86
C PRO A 153 -7.43 11.00 -1.63
N PHE A 154 -7.29 11.77 -2.72
CA PHE A 154 -8.45 12.22 -3.49
C PHE A 154 -9.16 11.08 -4.21
N ALA A 155 -8.42 10.16 -4.85
CA ALA A 155 -9.03 9.03 -5.53
C ALA A 155 -9.69 8.07 -4.55
N ASP A 156 -9.11 7.82 -3.37
CA ASP A 156 -9.79 7.03 -2.34
C ASP A 156 -11.13 7.62 -1.91
N PHE A 157 -11.19 8.94 -1.74
CA PHE A 157 -12.43 9.64 -1.41
C PHE A 157 -13.47 9.49 -2.52
N ILE A 158 -13.09 9.73 -3.78
CA ILE A 158 -14.01 9.65 -4.93
C ILE A 158 -14.46 8.21 -5.20
N LEU A 159 -13.60 7.22 -4.99
CA LEU A 159 -13.88 5.81 -5.27
C LEU A 159 -14.46 5.04 -4.09
N GLY A 160 -14.67 5.69 -2.94
CA GLY A 160 -15.28 5.08 -1.75
C GLY A 160 -14.38 4.05 -1.05
N THR A 161 -13.07 4.19 -1.18
CA THR A 161 -12.07 3.32 -0.54
C THR A 161 -11.43 3.94 0.69
N THR A 162 -11.90 5.11 1.13
CA THR A 162 -11.49 5.70 2.41
C THR A 162 -12.04 4.90 3.60
N ALA A 163 -11.16 4.56 4.53
CA ALA A 163 -11.46 4.06 5.88
C ALA A 163 -11.23 5.18 6.92
N THR A 164 -12.08 5.19 7.94
CA THR A 164 -11.97 6.08 9.10
C THR A 164 -11.57 5.27 10.32
N ALA A 165 -10.66 5.80 11.12
CA ALA A 165 -10.24 5.16 12.37
C ALA A 165 -11.42 5.00 13.33
N THR A 166 -11.58 3.81 13.89
CA THR A 166 -12.40 3.59 15.07
C THR A 166 -11.68 4.10 16.32
N VAL A 167 -12.36 4.12 17.47
CA VAL A 167 -11.73 4.47 18.75
C VAL A 167 -10.59 3.48 19.07
N GLU A 168 -10.77 2.21 18.77
CA GLU A 168 -9.75 1.17 18.95
C GLU A 168 -8.53 1.40 18.05
N ASP A 169 -8.75 1.75 16.78
CA ASP A 169 -7.66 2.09 15.86
C ASP A 169 -6.89 3.32 16.35
N GLN A 170 -7.60 4.33 16.86
CA GLN A 170 -6.97 5.54 17.38
C GLN A 170 -6.08 5.24 18.59
N LEU A 171 -6.56 4.40 19.51
CA LEU A 171 -5.77 3.95 20.66
C LEU A 171 -4.55 3.12 20.24
N SER A 172 -4.71 2.25 19.23
CA SER A 172 -3.62 1.41 18.71
C SER A 172 -2.55 2.26 18.02
N MET A 173 -2.98 3.19 17.16
CA MET A 173 -2.09 4.17 16.53
C MET A 173 -1.35 5.01 17.57
N ASP A 174 -2.05 5.57 18.56
CA ASP A 174 -1.41 6.44 19.54
C ASP A 174 -0.38 5.68 20.40
N ARG A 175 -0.59 4.38 20.66
CA ARG A 175 0.42 3.52 21.30
C ARG A 175 1.65 3.33 20.40
N GLU A 176 1.44 2.97 19.13
CA GLU A 176 2.54 2.73 18.18
C GLU A 176 3.32 4.00 17.86
N PHE A 177 2.66 5.14 17.67
CA PHE A 177 3.34 6.42 17.41
C PHE A 177 4.00 7.02 18.66
N ALA A 178 3.53 6.69 19.88
CA ALA A 178 4.17 7.13 21.12
C ALA A 178 5.39 6.29 21.50
N ASN A 179 5.43 5.03 21.07
CA ASN A 179 6.55 4.13 21.33
C ASN A 179 6.82 3.26 20.09
N PRO A 180 7.40 3.84 19.03
CA PRO A 180 7.68 3.10 17.81
C PRO A 180 8.65 1.95 18.11
N GLY A 181 8.17 0.72 17.96
CA GLY A 181 8.91 -0.52 18.28
C GLY A 181 8.51 -1.21 19.59
N ALA A 182 7.62 -0.65 20.42
CA ALA A 182 7.03 -1.42 21.52
C ALA A 182 5.99 -2.40 20.98
N ARG A 183 6.27 -3.70 21.12
CA ARG A 183 5.41 -4.82 20.72
C ARG A 183 3.93 -4.57 21.04
N GLN A 184 3.06 -4.97 20.11
CA GLN A 184 1.73 -5.44 20.49
C GLN A 184 1.89 -6.80 21.21
N GLU A 185 2.25 -6.77 22.49
CA GLU A 185 1.98 -7.91 23.38
C GLU A 185 0.47 -7.89 23.64
N GLY A 186 -0.31 -8.70 22.90
CA GLY A 186 -1.74 -8.85 23.16
C GLY A 186 -2.68 -8.95 21.96
N ALA A 187 -2.21 -9.33 20.76
CA ALA A 187 -3.15 -10.03 19.87
C ALA A 187 -3.52 -11.35 20.56
N PRO A 188 -4.81 -11.66 20.79
CA PRO A 188 -5.18 -12.88 21.47
C PRO A 188 -4.62 -14.04 20.66
N ASP A 189 -3.77 -14.84 21.31
CA ASP A 189 -3.40 -16.14 20.83
C ASP A 189 -4.67 -16.84 20.37
N GLY A 190 -4.61 -17.37 19.15
CA GLY A 190 -5.72 -18.11 18.56
C GLY A 190 -6.24 -19.10 19.59
N VAL A 191 -7.56 -19.04 19.80
CA VAL A 191 -8.40 -20.05 20.44
C VAL A 191 -7.60 -21.30 20.80
N GLU A 192 -7.20 -21.42 22.06
CA GLU A 192 -6.79 -22.69 22.66
C GLU A 192 -7.99 -23.64 22.53
N GLY A 193 -8.02 -24.38 21.42
CA GLY A 193 -8.80 -25.60 21.32
C GLY A 193 -8.17 -26.59 22.29
N THR A 194 -8.79 -26.74 23.46
CA THR A 194 -8.58 -27.86 24.37
C THR A 194 -8.91 -29.14 23.61
N GLY A 195 -7.92 -29.70 22.92
CA GLY A 195 -7.99 -31.02 22.30
C GLY A 195 -7.75 -32.08 23.37
N GLU A 196 -8.83 -32.51 24.03
CA GLU A 196 -8.87 -33.84 24.62
C GLU A 196 -8.62 -34.89 23.51
N PRO A 197 -7.83 -35.95 23.76
CA PRO A 197 -7.63 -36.99 22.78
C PRO A 197 -8.91 -37.83 22.68
N GLN A 198 -9.69 -37.60 21.62
CA GLN A 198 -10.77 -38.51 21.27
C GLN A 198 -10.19 -39.78 20.66
N GLU A 199 -10.44 -40.90 21.34
CA GLU A 199 -10.21 -42.26 20.86
C GLU A 199 -10.91 -42.48 19.51
N GLU A 200 -10.16 -42.95 18.51
CA GLU A 200 -10.72 -43.47 17.26
C GLU A 200 -11.57 -44.73 17.54
N PRO A 201 -12.85 -44.78 17.13
CA PRO A 201 -13.55 -46.04 17.04
C PRO A 201 -13.18 -46.73 15.72
N ALA A 202 -12.74 -47.98 15.85
CA ALA A 202 -12.42 -48.89 14.75
C ALA A 202 -13.55 -48.97 13.71
N VAL A 203 -13.26 -48.58 12.47
CA VAL A 203 -14.15 -48.80 11.33
C VAL A 203 -13.92 -50.23 10.81
N ALA A 204 -14.97 -51.03 10.94
CA ALA A 204 -15.06 -52.38 10.44
C ALA A 204 -14.90 -52.43 8.91
N LYS A 205 -14.12 -53.42 8.45
CA LYS A 205 -14.04 -53.82 7.04
C LYS A 205 -15.39 -54.38 6.60
N THR A 206 -15.94 -53.82 5.52
CA THR A 206 -16.89 -54.56 4.67
C THR A 206 -16.46 -54.44 3.22
N ASP A 207 -16.08 -55.60 2.69
CA ASP A 207 -15.94 -55.91 1.27
C ASP A 207 -17.25 -55.65 0.52
N GLU A 208 -17.22 -54.88 -0.57
CA GLU A 208 -18.09 -55.19 -1.72
C GLU A 208 -17.56 -54.63 -3.06
N LYS A 209 -16.98 -55.55 -3.83
CA LYS A 209 -17.09 -55.76 -5.30
C LYS A 209 -17.23 -54.56 -6.25
N VAL A 210 -16.11 -54.29 -6.94
CA VAL A 210 -15.93 -54.32 -8.41
C VAL A 210 -17.18 -54.20 -9.31
N GLY A 211 -17.18 -53.15 -10.14
CA GLY A 211 -17.95 -53.03 -11.40
C GLY A 211 -17.81 -51.60 -11.98
N LEU A 212 -16.75 -51.26 -12.71
CA LEU A 212 -16.69 -51.28 -14.19
C LEU A 212 -17.97 -50.77 -14.87
N LEU A 213 -17.95 -49.54 -15.41
CA LEU A 213 -18.14 -49.21 -16.84
C LEU A 213 -18.35 -47.71 -17.08
N ARG A 214 -17.44 -47.16 -17.90
CA ARG A 214 -17.56 -46.05 -18.88
C ARG A 214 -17.89 -44.64 -18.39
#